data_AF-A0A7C4QT98-F1
#
_entry.id   AF-A0A7C4QT98-F1
#
_cell.length_a   1.000
_cell.length_b   1.000
_cell.length_c   1.000
_cell.angle_alpha   90.00
_cell.angle_beta   90.00
_cell.angle_gamma   90.00
#
_symmetry.space_group_name_H-M   'P 1'
#
loop_
_entity.id
_entity.type
_entity.pdbx_description
1 polymer ?
#
loop_
_entity_poly.entity_id
_entity_poly.type
_entity_poly.pdbx_seq_one_letter_code
_entity_poly.pdbx_strand_id
1 'polypeptide(L)'
;MPNQSNLLAAGGAGATFQERFCQYAQCPADQFAARVLLASVHSDHPLLARLYYRLDKEHYKSDLEMIKMLGQTRQYSDFKQEMQAWRSSHPSKGYLRKTLKLRVSGKNLLRLASHVFKNPFSFGIVARPARLSRKERAARQQAA
;
A
#
# COMPACT_ATOMS: atom_id res chain seq x y z
N MET A 1 11.87 -18.98 16.00
CA MET A 1 12.21 -17.54 15.99
C MET A 1 12.98 -17.25 14.71
N PRO A 2 12.34 -16.84 13.60
CA PRO A 2 13.08 -16.54 12.37
C PRO A 2 13.88 -15.24 12.51
N ASN A 3 15.12 -15.35 12.09
CA ASN A 3 16.28 -14.46 12.23
C ASN A 3 16.08 -13.07 11.58
N GLN A 4 16.53 -12.02 12.28
CA GLN A 4 16.56 -10.62 11.79
C GLN A 4 17.64 -10.35 10.72
N SER A 5 18.38 -11.37 10.30
CA SER A 5 19.60 -11.21 9.49
C SER A 5 19.38 -11.18 7.98
N ASN A 6 18.15 -11.33 7.48
CA ASN A 6 17.84 -11.26 6.03
C ASN A 6 17.50 -9.85 5.52
N LEU A 7 17.66 -8.81 6.35
CA LEU A 7 17.33 -7.42 6.00
C LEU A 7 18.48 -6.60 5.40
N LEU A 8 19.65 -7.20 5.14
CA LEU A 8 20.85 -6.47 4.70
C LEU A 8 21.40 -6.87 3.32
N ALA A 9 20.66 -7.65 2.53
CA ALA A 9 21.14 -8.17 1.24
C ALA A 9 20.43 -7.54 0.01
N ALA A 10 20.27 -6.22 -0.03
CA ALA A 10 19.98 -5.47 -1.25
C ALA A 10 21.00 -4.33 -1.40
N GLY A 11 22.12 -4.65 -2.07
CA GLY A 11 23.26 -3.77 -2.25
C GLY A 11 22.94 -2.47 -2.99
N GLY A 12 23.52 -1.38 -2.46
CA GLY A 12 23.84 -0.13 -3.16
C GLY A 12 22.64 0.76 -3.49
N ALA A 13 22.53 1.90 -2.80
CA ALA A 13 21.56 3.00 -2.94
C ALA A 13 20.17 2.78 -2.31
N GLY A 14 19.92 3.37 -1.14
CA GLY A 14 18.62 3.72 -0.55
C GLY A 14 17.49 2.67 -0.51
N ALA A 15 16.86 2.47 0.65
CA ALA A 15 15.67 1.62 0.79
C ALA A 15 14.58 2.01 -0.23
N THR A 16 13.98 1.00 -0.88
CA THR A 16 12.89 1.12 -1.85
C THR A 16 11.61 1.63 -1.19
N PHE A 17 10.66 2.11 -2.00
CA PHE A 17 9.35 2.52 -1.51
C PHE A 17 8.64 1.39 -0.77
N GLN A 18 8.72 0.16 -1.29
CA GLN A 18 8.16 -1.03 -0.64
C GLN A 18 8.77 -1.25 0.75
N GLU A 19 10.09 -1.23 0.86
CA GLU A 19 10.78 -1.45 2.14
C GLU A 19 10.42 -0.35 3.15
N ARG A 20 10.47 0.91 2.73
CA ARG A 20 10.09 2.04 3.60
C ARG A 20 8.64 1.97 4.04
N PHE A 21 7.72 1.62 3.13
CA PHE A 21 6.31 1.47 3.47
C PHE A 21 6.08 0.29 4.40
N CYS A 22 6.73 -0.86 4.18
CA CYS A 22 6.57 -2.04 5.03
C CYS A 22 7.16 -1.83 6.43
N GLN A 23 8.27 -1.09 6.54
CA GLN A 23 8.81 -0.64 7.83
C GLN A 23 7.81 0.26 8.55
N TYR A 24 7.22 1.23 7.84
CA TYR A 24 6.21 2.15 8.37
C TYR A 24 4.91 1.45 8.79
N ALA A 25 4.36 0.58 7.94
CA ALA A 25 3.05 -0.05 8.11
C ALA A 25 3.11 -1.40 8.85
N GLN A 26 4.32 -1.83 9.25
CA GLN A 26 4.60 -3.13 9.87
C GLN A 26 3.86 -4.27 9.15
N CYS A 27 4.03 -4.35 7.83
CA CYS A 27 3.38 -5.37 7.01
C CYS A 27 4.40 -6.24 6.28
N PRO A 28 4.08 -7.52 6.04
CA PRO A 28 4.92 -8.37 5.19
C PRO A 28 4.91 -7.86 3.75
N ALA A 29 6.02 -8.07 3.05
CA ALA A 29 6.21 -7.67 1.65
C ALA A 29 5.07 -8.15 0.74
N ASP A 30 4.56 -9.35 0.97
CA ASP A 30 3.47 -9.93 0.17
C ASP A 30 2.14 -9.15 0.27
N GLN A 31 1.95 -8.39 1.36
CA GLN A 31 0.76 -7.57 1.59
C GLN A 31 0.94 -6.11 1.20
N PHE A 32 2.15 -5.70 0.79
CA PHE A 32 2.49 -4.34 0.42
C PHE A 32 1.48 -3.75 -0.56
N ALA A 33 1.29 -4.40 -1.72
CA ALA A 33 0.47 -3.87 -2.80
C ALA A 33 -1.00 -3.70 -2.37
N ALA A 34 -1.53 -4.67 -1.62
CA ALA A 34 -2.89 -4.62 -1.10
C ALA A 34 -3.08 -3.48 -0.09
N ARG A 35 -2.10 -3.27 0.80
CA ARG A 35 -2.17 -2.20 1.81
C ARG A 35 -2.02 -0.82 1.20
N VAL A 36 -1.09 -0.63 0.27
CA VAL A 36 -0.94 0.61 -0.47
C VAL A 36 -2.21 0.89 -1.27
N LEU A 37 -2.80 -0.11 -1.91
CA LEU A 37 -4.06 0.04 -2.64
C LEU A 37 -5.15 0.57 -1.71
N LEU A 38 -5.38 -0.08 -0.57
CA LEU A 38 -6.40 0.36 0.40
C LEU A 38 -6.13 1.74 1.00
N ALA A 39 -4.86 2.12 1.19
CA ALA A 39 -4.47 3.46 1.64
C ALA A 39 -4.65 4.54 0.56
N SER A 40 -4.67 4.14 -0.72
CA SER A 40 -4.68 5.05 -1.88
C SER A 40 -6.03 5.14 -2.58
N VAL A 41 -6.94 4.20 -2.33
CA VAL A 41 -8.30 4.22 -2.88
C VAL A 41 -9.06 5.41 -2.32
N HIS A 42 -9.58 6.25 -3.21
CA HIS A 42 -10.45 7.35 -2.84
C HIS A 42 -11.89 6.87 -2.88
N SER A 43 -12.34 6.27 -1.78
CA SER A 43 -13.75 5.91 -1.61
C SER A 43 -14.37 6.79 -0.54
N ASP A 44 -15.52 7.38 -0.86
CA ASP A 44 -16.46 7.94 0.13
C ASP A 44 -16.88 6.86 1.17
N HIS A 45 -16.66 5.58 0.84
CA HIS A 45 -16.96 4.42 1.68
C HIS A 45 -15.76 3.43 1.75
N PRO A 46 -14.81 3.59 2.69
CA PRO A 46 -13.61 2.72 2.81
C PRO A 46 -13.95 1.25 3.10
N LEU A 47 -15.12 0.98 3.70
CA LEU A 47 -15.62 -0.37 3.91
C LEU A 47 -16.02 -1.03 2.59
N LEU A 48 -16.59 -0.27 1.65
CA LEU A 48 -16.98 -0.74 0.33
C LEU A 48 -15.76 -1.07 -0.51
N ALA A 49 -14.71 -0.24 -0.47
CA ALA A 49 -13.44 -0.53 -1.12
C ALA A 49 -12.81 -1.84 -0.60
N ARG A 50 -12.85 -2.06 0.72
CA ARG A 50 -12.33 -3.29 1.33
C ARG A 50 -13.15 -4.52 0.96
N LEU A 51 -14.48 -4.37 0.87
CA LEU A 51 -15.37 -5.45 0.47
C LEU A 51 -15.20 -5.78 -1.01
N TYR A 52 -15.14 -4.77 -1.87
CA TYR A 52 -14.94 -4.95 -3.31
C TYR A 52 -13.59 -5.58 -3.64
N TYR A 53 -12.52 -5.19 -2.93
CA TYR A 53 -11.21 -5.86 -3.04
C TYR A 53 -11.28 -7.36 -2.73
N ARG A 54 -12.16 -7.78 -1.82
CA ARG A 54 -12.35 -9.20 -1.50
C ARG A 54 -13.22 -9.92 -2.53
N LEU A 55 -14.19 -9.23 -3.12
CA LEU A 55 -15.14 -9.80 -4.07
C LEU A 55 -14.56 -9.90 -5.49
N ASP A 56 -13.76 -8.92 -5.92
CA ASP A 56 -13.24 -8.83 -7.28
C ASP A 56 -11.79 -8.34 -7.29
N LYS A 57 -10.86 -9.29 -7.12
CA LYS A 57 -9.41 -9.04 -7.18
C LYS A 57 -8.93 -8.74 -8.60
N GLU A 58 -9.61 -9.30 -9.61
CA GLU A 58 -9.32 -9.08 -11.03
C GLU A 58 -9.52 -7.61 -11.39
N HIS A 59 -10.55 -6.97 -10.82
CA HIS A 59 -10.77 -5.54 -10.96
C HIS A 59 -9.56 -4.69 -10.57
N TYR A 60 -8.81 -5.10 -9.55
CA TYR A 60 -7.67 -4.35 -9.03
C TYR A 60 -6.31 -4.86 -9.56
N LYS A 61 -6.28 -5.86 -10.42
CA LYS A 61 -5.03 -6.51 -10.87
C LYS A 61 -4.04 -5.52 -11.47
N SER A 62 -4.52 -4.69 -12.41
CA SER A 62 -3.70 -3.64 -13.04
C SER A 62 -3.19 -2.59 -12.04
N ASP A 63 -4.02 -2.22 -11.07
CA ASP A 63 -3.64 -1.27 -10.02
C ASP A 63 -2.62 -1.89 -9.04
N LEU A 64 -2.75 -3.18 -8.71
CA LEU A 64 -1.79 -3.92 -7.88
C LEU A 64 -0.44 -4.09 -8.57
N GLU A 65 -0.44 -4.38 -9.87
CA GLU A 65 0.79 -4.48 -10.68
C GLU A 65 1.52 -3.14 -10.75
N MET A 66 0.78 -2.05 -11.00
CA MET A 66 1.33 -0.70 -10.95
C MET A 66 1.98 -0.42 -9.59
N ILE A 67 1.28 -0.73 -8.48
CA ILE A 67 1.81 -0.51 -7.13
C ILE A 67 3.08 -1.34 -6.88
N LYS A 68 3.15 -2.58 -7.37
CA LYS A 68 4.35 -3.42 -7.25
C LYS A 68 5.54 -2.82 -8.00
N MET A 69 5.32 -2.31 -9.22
CA MET A 69 6.38 -1.62 -9.98
C MET A 69 6.86 -0.37 -9.25
N LEU A 70 5.92 0.48 -8.83
CA LEU A 70 6.23 1.68 -8.03
C LEU A 70 6.94 1.35 -6.71
N GLY A 71 6.68 0.17 -6.15
CA GLY A 71 7.34 -0.36 -4.96
C GLY A 71 8.86 -0.48 -5.09
N GLN A 72 9.38 -0.66 -6.31
CA GLN A 72 10.81 -0.80 -6.60
C GLN A 72 11.53 0.55 -6.67
N THR A 73 10.80 1.67 -6.76
CA THR A 73 11.40 3.00 -6.84
C THR A 73 12.08 3.38 -5.54
N ARG A 74 13.20 4.10 -5.64
CA ARG A 74 14.03 4.50 -4.49
C ARG A 74 13.95 5.98 -4.17
N GLN A 75 13.45 6.77 -5.10
CA GLN A 75 13.30 8.22 -4.98
C GLN A 75 11.87 8.66 -5.35
N TYR A 76 11.42 9.74 -4.72
CA TYR A 76 10.10 10.30 -4.97
C TYR A 76 9.96 10.88 -6.39
N SER A 77 11.05 11.39 -6.99
CA SER A 77 11.09 11.85 -8.38
C SER A 77 10.71 10.73 -9.34
N ASP A 78 11.35 9.57 -9.16
CA ASP A 78 11.20 8.39 -10.02
C ASP A 78 9.79 7.82 -9.85
N PHE A 79 9.33 7.72 -8.59
CA PHE A 79 7.95 7.35 -8.27
C PHE A 79 6.92 8.24 -8.99
N LYS A 80 7.13 9.56 -8.97
CA LYS A 80 6.22 10.51 -9.61
C LYS A 80 6.24 10.36 -11.13
N GLN A 81 7.41 10.17 -11.72
CA GLN A 81 7.59 9.98 -13.16
C GLN A 81 6.92 8.69 -13.65
N GLU A 82 7.16 7.57 -12.97
CA GLU A 82 6.54 6.28 -13.29
C GLU A 82 5.01 6.34 -13.18
N MET A 83 4.49 6.99 -12.13
CA MET A 83 3.03 7.16 -11.98
C MET A 83 2.43 7.99 -13.12
N GLN A 84 3.11 9.07 -13.53
CA GLN A 84 2.67 9.88 -14.68
C GLN A 84 2.71 9.08 -15.98
N ALA A 85 3.79 8.33 -16.24
CA ALA A 85 3.92 7.47 -17.41
C ALA A 85 2.84 6.38 -17.46
N TRP A 86 2.52 5.77 -16.32
CA TRP A 86 1.45 4.79 -16.22
C TRP A 86 0.07 5.41 -16.51
N ARG A 87 -0.20 6.60 -15.96
CA ARG A 87 -1.46 7.31 -16.18
C ARG A 87 -1.68 7.68 -17.65
N SER A 88 -0.61 8.01 -18.37
CA SER A 88 -0.65 8.32 -19.80
C SER A 88 -0.83 7.07 -20.67
N SER A 89 -0.22 5.95 -20.29
CA SER A 89 -0.30 4.68 -21.03
C SER A 89 -1.58 3.87 -20.77
N HIS A 90 -2.23 4.08 -19.62
CA HIS A 90 -3.43 3.35 -19.20
C HIS A 90 -4.63 4.29 -18.98
N PRO A 91 -5.17 4.91 -20.05
CA PRO A 91 -6.40 5.70 -19.94
C PRO A 91 -7.54 4.81 -19.45
N SER A 92 -8.37 5.32 -18.54
CA SER A 92 -9.45 4.55 -17.92
C SER A 92 -10.50 4.13 -18.96
N LYS A 93 -10.49 2.87 -19.36
CA LYS A 93 -11.54 2.26 -20.17
C LYS A 93 -12.52 1.53 -19.24
N GLY A 94 -13.82 1.83 -19.34
CA GLY A 94 -14.89 1.12 -18.62
C GLY A 94 -15.84 2.03 -17.83
N TYR A 95 -17.14 1.89 -18.10
CA TYR A 95 -18.22 2.66 -17.47
C TYR A 95 -18.32 2.38 -15.95
N LEU A 96 -18.18 1.10 -15.54
CA LEU A 96 -18.20 0.68 -14.12
C LEU A 96 -17.09 1.33 -13.27
N ARG A 97 -15.88 1.48 -13.82
CA ARG A 97 -14.76 2.15 -13.13
C ARG A 97 -15.02 3.65 -12.92
N LYS A 98 -15.87 4.25 -13.79
CA LYS A 98 -16.24 5.66 -13.74
C LYS A 98 -17.39 5.92 -12.76
N THR A 99 -18.36 5.00 -12.67
CA THR A 99 -19.52 5.12 -11.78
C THR A 99 -19.24 4.72 -10.33
N LEU A 100 -18.42 3.70 -10.07
CA LEU A 100 -18.20 3.22 -8.69
C LEU A 100 -17.14 4.00 -7.89
N LYS A 101 -16.38 4.91 -8.51
CA LYS A 101 -15.26 5.68 -7.88
C LYS A 101 -14.21 4.83 -7.13
N LEU A 102 -14.20 3.51 -7.32
CA LEU A 102 -13.35 2.55 -6.61
C LEU A 102 -11.91 2.49 -7.19
N ARG A 103 -11.33 3.63 -7.60
CA ARG A 103 -9.99 3.69 -8.21
C ARG A 103 -8.93 4.11 -7.20
N VAL A 104 -7.70 3.63 -7.40
CA VAL A 104 -6.50 4.21 -6.79
C VAL A 104 -6.38 5.66 -7.22
N SER A 105 -6.49 6.58 -6.27
CA SER A 105 -6.28 8.01 -6.54
C SER A 105 -4.79 8.28 -6.63
N GLY A 106 -4.31 8.61 -7.83
CA GLY A 106 -2.91 9.01 -8.02
C GLY A 106 -2.50 10.19 -7.10
N LYS A 107 -3.43 11.07 -6.73
CA LYS A 107 -3.18 12.15 -5.77
C LYS A 107 -2.93 11.59 -4.36
N ASN A 108 -3.73 10.62 -3.91
CA ASN A 108 -3.52 9.97 -2.61
C ASN A 108 -2.26 9.12 -2.59
N LEU A 109 -1.98 8.43 -3.70
CA LEU A 109 -0.78 7.62 -3.85
C LEU A 109 0.49 8.50 -3.83
N LEU A 110 0.51 9.63 -4.55
CA LEU A 110 1.61 10.60 -4.47
C LEU A 110 1.74 11.22 -3.08
N ARG A 111 0.61 11.54 -2.42
CA ARG A 111 0.63 12.05 -1.05
C ARG A 111 1.27 11.01 -0.12
N LEU A 112 0.83 9.76 -0.18
CA LEU A 112 1.38 8.64 0.58
C LEU A 112 2.87 8.47 0.32
N ALA A 113 3.28 8.44 -0.95
CA ALA A 113 4.68 8.34 -1.34
C ALA A 113 5.50 9.51 -0.80
N SER A 114 5.00 10.74 -0.93
CA SER A 114 5.70 11.92 -0.40
C SER A 114 5.94 11.82 1.10
N HIS A 115 5.01 11.25 1.86
CA HIS A 115 5.19 11.01 3.29
C HIS A 115 6.24 9.93 3.55
N VAL A 116 6.13 8.77 2.90
CA VAL A 116 7.08 7.66 3.07
C VAL A 116 8.51 8.06 2.69
N PHE A 117 8.68 8.90 1.67
CA PHE A 117 9.98 9.39 1.24
C PHE A 117 10.52 10.56 2.08
N LYS A 118 9.67 11.49 2.55
CA LYS A 118 10.11 12.67 3.32
C LYS A 118 10.21 12.43 4.83
N ASN A 119 9.33 11.61 5.39
CA ASN A 119 9.20 11.41 6.83
C ASN A 119 8.83 9.94 7.13
N PRO A 120 9.83 9.08 7.42
CA PRO A 120 9.57 7.68 7.74
C PRO A 120 8.70 7.46 9.00
N PHE A 121 8.42 8.51 9.80
CA PHE A 121 7.79 8.39 11.13
C PHE A 121 6.59 9.30 11.40
N SER A 122 6.09 10.07 10.42
CA SER A 122 5.12 11.15 10.69
C SER A 122 3.84 11.04 9.88
N PHE A 123 3.06 9.98 10.10
CA PHE A 123 1.59 10.08 10.05
C PHE A 123 0.92 8.87 10.70
N GLY A 124 0.04 9.11 11.68
CA GLY A 124 -0.95 8.15 12.13
C GLY A 124 -2.15 8.14 11.19
N ILE A 125 -2.00 7.71 9.93
CA ILE A 125 -3.19 7.36 9.13
C ILE A 125 -3.60 5.97 9.57
N VAL A 126 -4.56 5.96 10.48
CA VAL A 126 -5.54 4.91 10.84
C VAL A 126 -5.57 3.70 9.90
N ALA A 127 -4.51 2.90 9.87
CA ALA A 127 -4.68 1.45 9.86
C ALA A 127 -5.22 1.16 11.25
N ARG A 128 -6.55 1.27 11.43
CA ARG A 128 -7.22 0.65 12.58
C ARG A 128 -6.64 -0.76 12.61
N PRO A 129 -5.83 -1.15 13.63
CA PRO A 129 -5.33 -2.50 13.69
C PRO A 129 -6.57 -3.38 13.56
N ALA A 130 -6.50 -4.39 12.70
CA ALA A 130 -7.53 -5.42 12.67
C ALA A 130 -7.77 -5.77 14.14
N ARG A 131 -8.99 -5.54 14.64
CA ARG A 131 -9.31 -5.77 16.06
C ARG A 131 -8.81 -7.18 16.35
N LEU A 132 -7.74 -7.29 17.14
CA LEU A 132 -7.30 -8.57 17.68
C LEU A 132 -8.54 -9.24 18.25
N SER A 133 -8.78 -10.46 17.79
CA SER A 133 -9.87 -11.28 18.30
C SER A 133 -9.80 -11.31 19.82
N ARG A 134 -10.94 -11.37 20.52
CA ARG A 134 -10.95 -11.51 21.99
C ARG A 134 -9.99 -12.61 22.48
N LYS A 135 -9.84 -13.68 21.68
CA LYS A 135 -8.92 -14.79 21.96
C LYS A 135 -7.44 -14.36 21.97
N GLU A 136 -7.02 -13.51 21.02
CA GLU A 136 -5.62 -13.04 20.93
C GLU A 136 -5.28 -12.03 22.03
N ARG A 137 -6.27 -11.28 22.54
CA ARG A 137 -6.08 -10.39 23.70
C ARG A 137 -5.91 -11.18 25.00
N ALA A 138 -6.72 -12.22 25.19
CA ALA A 138 -6.63 -13.09 26.36
C ALA A 138 -5.29 -13.83 26.40
N ALA A 139 -4.80 -14.33 25.26
CA ALA A 139 -3.50 -15.01 25.19
C ALA A 139 -2.31 -14.10 25.55
N ARG A 140 -2.40 -12.79 25.28
CA ARG A 140 -1.35 -11.82 25.67
C ARG A 140 -1.37 -11.46 27.15
N GLN A 141 -2.53 -11.53 27.81
CA GLN A 141 -2.64 -11.25 29.25
C GLN A 141 -2.17 -12.41 30.12
N GLN A 142 -2.07 -13.62 29.56
CA GLN A 142 -1.55 -14.80 30.27
C GLN A 142 -0.03 -14.98 30.10
N ALA A 143 0.60 -14.18 29.25
CA ALA A 143 2.03 -14.25 28.96
C ALA A 143 2.82 -13.06 29.54
N ALA A 144 2.20 -12.23 30.38
CA ALA A 144 2.78 -11.14 31.15
C ALA A 144 2.54 -11.39 32.63
#